data_AF-A0A2N4WUI6-F1
#
_entry.id   AF-A0A2N4WUI6-F1
#
_cell.length_a   1.000
_cell.length_b   1.000
_cell.length_c   1.000
_cell.angle_alpha   90.00
_cell.angle_beta   90.00
_cell.angle_gamma   90.00
#
_symmetry.space_group_name_H-M   'P 1'
#
loop_
_entity.id
_entity.type
_entity.pdbx_description
1 polymer ?
#
loop_
_entity_poly.entity_id
_entity_poly.type
_entity_poly.pdbx_seq_one_letter_code
_entity_poly.pdbx_strand_id
1 'polypeptide(L)'
;MGLIKIGFSSDDPDNRIYIANLDGYGGAWDWRICMTVWAEHAGAKEIAVHRSLFEFRNERLWIRNGAAVVSKELFDCDLALAIETLAAHLTAREQKAIEYR
;
A
#
# COMPACT_ATOMS: atom_id res chain seq x y z
N MET A 1 13.84 3.51 7.46
CA MET A 1 13.58 2.19 6.86
C MET A 1 12.25 1.71 7.40
N GLY A 2 11.28 1.52 6.52
CA GLY A 2 9.92 1.13 6.89
C GLY A 2 9.32 0.28 5.79
N LEU A 3 8.51 -0.69 6.16
CA LEU A 3 7.80 -1.54 5.22
C LEU A 3 6.72 -0.71 4.53
N ILE A 4 6.70 -0.71 3.20
CA ILE A 4 5.72 0.04 2.42
C ILE A 4 4.64 -0.90 1.89
N LYS A 5 3.40 -0.42 1.94
CA LYS A 5 2.25 -1.05 1.29
C LYS A 5 1.55 -0.02 0.40
N ILE A 6 1.22 -0.41 -0.81
CA ILE A 6 0.33 0.34 -1.70
C ILE A 6 -0.95 -0.48 -1.78
N GLY A 7 -2.08 0.16 -1.46
CA GLY A 7 -3.39 -0.45 -1.40
C GLY A 7 -4.45 0.43 -2.06
N PHE A 8 -5.57 -0.15 -2.47
CA PHE A 8 -6.80 0.60 -2.70
C PHE A 8 -7.91 0.18 -1.74
N SER A 9 -8.87 1.08 -1.55
CA SER A 9 -10.14 0.86 -0.87
C SER A 9 -11.21 1.61 -1.65
N SER A 10 -12.43 1.06 -1.70
CA SER A 10 -13.61 1.69 -2.31
C SER A 10 -14.42 2.52 -1.32
N ASP A 11 -14.09 2.43 -0.03
CA ASP A 11 -14.90 2.89 1.08
C ASP A 11 -14.08 3.75 2.04
N ASP A 12 -13.48 3.14 3.06
CA ASP A 12 -12.85 3.82 4.19
C ASP A 12 -11.40 3.31 4.35
N PRO A 13 -10.41 4.08 3.88
CA PRO A 13 -9.01 3.71 4.02
C PRO A 13 -8.56 3.71 5.49
N ASP A 14 -9.17 4.50 6.37
CA ASP A 14 -8.79 4.59 7.78
C ASP A 14 -9.23 3.34 8.55
N ASN A 15 -10.44 2.84 8.29
CA ASN A 15 -10.88 1.54 8.84
C ASN A 15 -9.98 0.39 8.36
N ARG A 16 -9.47 0.44 7.13
CA ARG A 16 -8.54 -0.57 6.60
C ARG A 16 -7.21 -0.58 7.34
N ILE A 17 -6.66 0.59 7.68
CA ILE A 17 -5.44 0.69 8.50
C ILE A 17 -5.69 0.24 9.93
N TYR A 18 -6.83 0.62 10.52
CA TYR A 18 -7.21 0.15 11.85
C TYR A 18 -7.20 -1.38 11.93
N ILE A 19 -7.85 -2.06 10.96
CA ILE A 19 -7.86 -3.53 10.90
C ILE A 19 -6.46 -4.09 10.64
N ALA A 20 -5.68 -3.51 9.73
CA ALA A 20 -4.31 -3.96 9.44
C ALA A 20 -3.42 -3.93 10.69
N ASN A 21 -3.56 -2.88 11.52
CA ASN A 21 -2.84 -2.76 12.78
C ASN A 21 -3.36 -3.73 13.83
N LEU A 22 -4.68 -3.94 13.92
CA LEU A 22 -5.26 -4.89 14.86
C LEU A 22 -4.80 -6.33 14.57
N ASP A 23 -4.71 -6.70 13.30
CA ASP A 23 -4.34 -8.03 12.85
C ASP A 23 -2.81 -8.28 12.77
N GLY A 24 -1.98 -7.25 12.94
CA GLY A 24 -0.53 -7.37 12.76
C GLY A 24 -0.14 -7.69 11.31
N TYR A 25 -0.81 -7.05 10.36
CA TYR A 25 -0.66 -7.32 8.94
C TYR A 25 0.80 -7.29 8.51
N GLY A 26 1.29 -8.36 7.86
CA GLY A 26 2.68 -8.45 7.43
C GLY A 26 3.70 -8.50 8.57
N GLY A 27 3.26 -8.78 9.80
CA GLY A 27 4.09 -8.79 11.00
C GLY A 27 4.37 -7.40 11.57
N ALA A 28 3.56 -6.39 11.24
CA ALA A 28 3.65 -5.02 11.75
C ALA A 28 2.30 -4.50 12.24
N TRP A 29 2.33 -3.59 13.23
CA TRP A 29 1.15 -3.09 13.97
C TRP A 29 1.05 -1.56 14.00
N ASP A 30 1.97 -0.87 13.33
CA ASP A 30 2.15 0.57 13.32
C ASP A 30 1.96 1.19 11.93
N TRP A 31 1.17 0.51 11.08
CA TRP A 31 0.79 1.02 9.77
C TRP A 31 0.12 2.38 9.89
N ARG A 32 0.52 3.28 9.00
CA ARG A 32 -0.06 4.61 8.83
C ARG A 32 -0.25 4.90 7.36
N ILE A 33 -1.33 5.58 7.01
CA ILE A 33 -1.46 6.18 5.68
C ILE A 33 -0.52 7.38 5.63
N CYS A 34 0.41 7.37 4.67
CA CYS A 34 1.27 8.52 4.37
C CYS A 34 0.71 9.38 3.22
N MET A 35 -0.13 8.80 2.37
CA MET A 35 -0.67 9.46 1.19
C MET A 35 -1.95 8.76 0.69
N THR A 36 -2.92 9.54 0.22
CA THR A 36 -4.13 9.07 -0.47
C THR A 36 -4.34 9.82 -1.77
N VAL A 37 -5.01 9.18 -2.73
CA VAL A 37 -5.47 9.82 -3.96
C VAL A 37 -6.70 9.09 -4.48
N TRP A 38 -7.71 9.85 -4.91
CA TRP A 38 -8.82 9.29 -5.67
C TRP A 38 -8.39 9.04 -7.11
N ALA A 39 -8.56 7.80 -7.58
CA ALA A 39 -8.17 7.41 -8.92
C ALA A 39 -9.23 6.55 -9.61
N GLU A 40 -9.46 6.82 -10.88
CA GLU A 40 -10.21 5.93 -11.75
C GLU A 40 -9.39 4.66 -11.97
N HIS A 41 -10.06 3.50 -12.01
CA HIS A 41 -9.42 2.19 -12.15
C HIS A 41 -8.33 1.90 -11.10
N ALA A 42 -8.53 2.34 -9.85
CA ALA A 42 -7.56 2.23 -8.76
C ALA A 42 -6.97 0.83 -8.56
N GLY A 43 -7.78 -0.24 -8.66
CA GLY A 43 -7.28 -1.62 -8.55
C GLY A 43 -6.32 -2.01 -9.69
N ALA A 44 -6.56 -1.54 -10.93
CA ALA A 44 -5.64 -1.79 -12.04
C ALA A 44 -4.32 -1.03 -11.85
N LYS A 45 -4.38 0.19 -11.30
CA LYS A 45 -3.20 1.00 -10.98
C LYS A 45 -2.40 0.41 -9.82
N GLU A 46 -3.05 -0.09 -8.77
CA GLU A 46 -2.39 -0.82 -7.68
C GLU A 46 -1.57 -1.99 -8.23
N ILE A 47 -2.17 -2.83 -9.10
CA ILE A 47 -1.47 -3.95 -9.74
C ILE A 47 -0.27 -3.46 -10.56
N ALA A 48 -0.42 -2.36 -11.29
CA ALA A 48 0.68 -1.78 -12.09
C ALA A 48 1.83 -1.29 -11.20
N VAL A 49 1.53 -0.59 -10.10
CA VAL A 49 2.52 -0.15 -9.12
C VAL A 49 3.23 -1.32 -8.46
N HIS A 50 2.48 -2.37 -8.07
CA HIS A 50 3.07 -3.59 -7.50
C HIS A 50 4.03 -4.29 -8.46
N ARG A 51 3.77 -4.23 -9.77
CA ARG A 51 4.69 -4.72 -10.80
C ARG A 51 5.94 -3.84 -10.91
N SER A 52 5.78 -2.52 -10.87
CA SER A 52 6.91 -1.58 -10.91
C SER A 52 7.81 -1.70 -9.68
N LEU A 53 7.26 -2.04 -8.51
CA LEU A 53 8.01 -2.23 -7.27
C LEU A 53 8.45 -3.68 -7.04
N PHE A 54 8.32 -4.57 -8.04
CA PHE A 54 8.52 -6.01 -7.85
C PHE A 54 9.89 -6.36 -7.26
N GLU A 55 10.96 -5.67 -7.67
CA GLU A 55 12.32 -5.91 -7.17
C GLU A 55 12.48 -5.57 -5.67
N PHE A 56 11.60 -4.72 -5.13
CA PHE A 56 11.57 -4.36 -3.72
C PHE A 56 10.60 -5.22 -2.91
N ARG A 57 9.94 -6.22 -3.51
CA ARG A 57 8.95 -7.03 -2.82
C ARG A 57 9.57 -7.73 -1.61
N ASN A 58 8.91 -7.59 -0.47
CA ASN A 58 9.30 -8.19 0.78
C ASN A 58 8.16 -9.10 1.28
N GLU A 59 8.31 -10.41 1.08
CA GLU A 59 7.32 -11.38 1.54
C GLU A 59 7.37 -11.54 3.06
N ARG A 60 6.24 -11.31 3.75
CA ARG A 60 6.15 -11.41 5.21
C ARG A 60 5.10 -12.40 5.64
N LEU A 61 5.49 -13.31 6.53
CA LEU A 61 4.57 -14.21 7.21
C LEU A 61 3.83 -13.45 8.33
N TRP A 62 2.51 -13.65 8.42
CA TRP A 62 1.69 -13.14 9.52
C TRP A 62 0.54 -14.09 9.81
N ILE A 63 -0.11 -13.93 10.96
CA ILE A 63 -1.22 -14.79 11.38
C ILE A 63 -2.53 -14.11 11.06
N ARG A 64 -3.35 -14.74 10.23
CA ARG A 64 -4.71 -14.30 9.92
C ARG A 64 -5.68 -15.42 10.27
N ASN A 65 -6.65 -15.14 11.14
CA ASN A 65 -7.65 -16.13 11.57
C ASN A 65 -7.04 -17.46 12.05
N GLY A 66 -5.92 -17.39 12.79
CA GLY A 66 -5.22 -18.57 13.31
C GLY A 66 -4.37 -19.34 12.29
N ALA A 67 -4.33 -18.92 11.02
CA ALA A 67 -3.50 -19.51 9.98
C ALA A 67 -2.33 -18.60 9.60
N ALA A 68 -1.18 -19.19 9.31
CA ALA A 68 -0.02 -18.47 8.81
C ALA A 68 -0.22 -18.15 7.31
N VAL A 69 -0.10 -16.87 6.95
CA VAL A 69 -0.30 -16.34 5.60
C VAL A 69 0.92 -15.52 5.20
N VAL A 70 1.36 -15.65 3.95
CA VAL A 70 2.43 -14.82 3.39
C VAL A 70 1.81 -13.63 2.64
N SER A 71 2.15 -12.41 3.06
CA SER A 71 1.84 -11.21 2.28
C SER A 71 2.80 -11.06 1.11
N LYS A 72 2.27 -10.67 -0.05
CA LYS A 72 3.01 -10.45 -1.31
C LYS A 72 2.93 -9.01 -1.81
N GLU A 73 2.37 -8.13 -0.99
CA GLU A 73 2.03 -6.74 -1.34
C GLU A 73 2.72 -5.75 -0.40
N LEU A 74 3.88 -6.15 0.12
CA LEU A 74 4.76 -5.36 0.96
C LEU A 74 6.08 -5.16 0.24
N PHE A 75 6.68 -3.98 0.42
CA PHE A 75 7.86 -3.54 -0.31
C PHE A 75 8.86 -2.92 0.66
N ASP A 76 10.13 -3.28 0.50
CA ASP A 76 11.26 -2.73 1.24
C ASP A 76 11.92 -1.64 0.40
N CYS A 77 11.32 -0.45 0.43
CA CYS A 77 11.79 0.72 -0.31
C CYS A 77 11.49 2.01 0.46
N ASP A 78 12.12 3.10 0.02
CA ASP A 78 11.84 4.41 0.58
C ASP A 78 10.45 4.91 0.18
N LEU A 79 9.81 5.64 1.10
CA LEU A 79 8.49 6.24 0.86
C LEU A 79 8.46 7.12 -0.39
N ALA A 80 9.55 7.87 -0.65
CA ALA A 80 9.68 8.71 -1.84
C ALA A 80 9.57 7.88 -3.13
N LEU A 81 10.28 6.74 -3.21
CA LEU A 81 10.23 5.86 -4.37
C LEU A 81 8.82 5.30 -4.59
N ALA A 82 8.14 4.90 -3.51
CA ALA A 82 6.77 4.40 -3.60
C ALA A 82 5.78 5.46 -4.10
N ILE A 83 5.91 6.71 -3.62
CA ILE A 83 5.09 7.84 -4.07
C ILE A 83 5.35 8.16 -5.54
N GLU A 84 6.62 8.26 -5.94
CA GLU A 84 7.02 8.52 -7.33
C GLU A 84 6.49 7.44 -8.26
N THR A 85 6.59 6.17 -7.85
CA THR A 85 6.07 5.05 -8.63
C THR A 85 4.56 5.11 -8.78
N LEU A 86 3.80 5.39 -7.70
CA LEU A 86 2.36 5.58 -7.80
C LEU A 86 2.03 6.77 -8.72
N ALA A 87 2.69 7.92 -8.54
CA ALA A 87 2.45 9.11 -9.33
C ALA A 87 2.65 8.88 -10.84
N ALA A 88 3.63 8.07 -11.23
CA ALA A 88 3.87 7.71 -12.64
C ALA A 88 2.70 6.94 -13.29
N HIS A 89 1.86 6.27 -12.50
CA HIS A 89 0.66 5.55 -12.96
C HIS A 89 -0.64 6.36 -12.82
N LEU A 90 -0.56 7.58 -12.31
CA LEU A 90 -1.70 8.50 -12.20
C LEU A 90 -1.80 9.42 -13.41
N THR A 91 -3.02 9.82 -13.75
CA THR A 91 -3.25 10.92 -14.70
C THR A 91 -2.81 12.25 -14.10
N ALA A 92 -2.56 13.26 -14.95
CA ALA A 92 -2.23 14.61 -14.50
C ALA A 92 -3.31 15.23 -13.58
N ARG A 93 -4.58 14.84 -13.75
CA ARG A 93 -5.68 15.26 -12.87
C ARG A 93 -5.54 14.63 -11.48
N GLU A 94 -5.29 13.33 -11.43
CA GLU A 94 -5.19 12.58 -10.18
C GLU A 94 -3.93 12.95 -9.39
N GLN A 95 -2.81 13.21 -10.05
CA GLN A 95 -1.59 13.69 -9.38
C GLN A 95 -1.82 14.99 -8.61
N LYS A 96 -2.69 15.88 -9.13
CA LYS A 96 -3.07 17.13 -8.43
C LYS A 96 -4.00 16.92 -7.25
N ALA A 97 -4.61 15.74 -7.15
CA ALA A 97 -5.53 15.35 -6.08
C ALA A 97 -4.84 14.46 -5.03
N ILE A 98 -3.51 14.37 -5.04
CA ILE A 98 -2.75 13.68 -4.01
C ILE A 98 -2.87 14.45 -2.69
N GLU A 99 -3.21 13.71 -1.64
CA GLU A 99 -3.27 14.19 -0.26
C GLU A 99 -2.20 13.49 0.56
N TYR A 100 -1.28 14.25 1.13
CA TYR A 100 -0.26 13.74 2.05
C TYR A 100 -0.74 13.81 3.50
N ARG A 101 -0.32 12.87 4.33
CA ARG A 101 -0.68 12.78 5.75
C ARG A 101 0.54 12.68 6.66
#